data_AF-A0A9J6GF04-F1
#
_entry.id   AF-A0A9J6GF04-F1
#
_cell.length_a   1.000
_cell.length_b   1.000
_cell.length_c   1.000
_cell.angle_alpha   90.00
_cell.angle_beta   90.00
_cell.angle_gamma   90.00
#
_symmetry.space_group_name_H-M   'P 1'
#
loop_
_entity.id
_entity.type
_entity.pdbx_description
1 polymer ?
#
loop_
_entity_poly.entity_id
_entity_poly.type
_entity_poly.pdbx_seq_one_letter_code
_entity_poly.pdbx_strand_id
1 'polypeptide(L)'
;MSKMQLELRLVSQRLKALELELEVTKAKGNSGTGAGESSGTPPSQDAHAELRHFSKLLAGALPKFPTEAEVPVWFESVENTLEAYVVPRELWGQIFFPLIVERVQFLSTRHTPSEHKAYETLRKILLEEIKLSAGEYLRRFLTTRKRPNEGWRPFATRFSATSVSTWTREG
;
A
#
# COMPACT_ATOMS: atom_id res chain seq x y z
N MET A 1 39.25 -46.71 -31.53
CA MET A 1 38.23 -45.64 -31.46
C MET A 1 38.80 -44.41 -32.15
N SER A 2 38.20 -43.98 -33.27
CA SER A 2 38.67 -42.82 -34.04
C SER A 2 38.37 -41.50 -33.31
N LYS A 3 39.19 -40.46 -33.47
CA LYS A 3 38.98 -39.11 -32.89
C LYS A 3 37.56 -38.59 -33.14
N MET A 4 37.02 -38.85 -34.33
CA MET A 4 35.66 -38.50 -34.72
C MET A 4 34.59 -39.18 -33.87
N GLN A 5 34.81 -40.44 -33.46
CA GLN A 5 33.88 -41.18 -32.58
C GLN A 5 33.88 -40.62 -31.16
N LEU A 6 35.02 -40.11 -30.68
CA LEU A 6 35.11 -39.46 -29.38
C LEU A 6 34.39 -38.11 -29.39
N GLU A 7 34.57 -37.31 -30.44
CA GLU A 7 33.88 -36.03 -30.60
C GLU A 7 32.36 -36.20 -30.71
N LEU A 8 31.88 -37.16 -31.51
CA LEU A 8 30.46 -37.49 -31.59
C LEU A 8 29.89 -37.93 -30.23
N ARG A 9 30.65 -38.73 -29.48
CA ARG A 9 30.24 -39.17 -28.14
C ARG A 9 30.16 -38.01 -27.16
N LEU A 10 31.12 -37.08 -27.20
CA LEU A 10 31.11 -35.90 -26.36
C LEU A 10 29.94 -34.96 -26.70
N VAL A 11 29.69 -34.72 -27.99
CA VAL A 11 28.57 -33.89 -28.45
C VAL A 11 27.23 -34.50 -28.04
N SER A 12 27.06 -35.82 -28.23
CA SER A 12 25.82 -36.50 -27.81
C SER A 12 25.59 -36.46 -26.30
N GLN A 13 26.64 -36.52 -25.48
CA GLN A 13 26.54 -36.35 -24.02
C GLN A 13 26.15 -34.93 -23.64
N ARG A 14 26.71 -33.90 -24.31
CA ARG A 14 26.36 -32.50 -24.08
C ARG A 14 24.91 -32.18 -24.45
N LEU A 15 24.43 -32.71 -25.58
CA LEU A 15 23.03 -32.53 -25.99
C LEU A 15 22.06 -33.14 -24.97
N LYS A 16 22.36 -34.35 -24.48
CA LYS A 16 21.56 -35.00 -23.43
C LYS A 16 21.54 -34.21 -22.12
N ALA A 17 22.67 -33.61 -21.74
CA ALA A 17 22.75 -32.78 -20.53
C ALA A 17 21.89 -31.52 -20.65
N LEU A 18 21.95 -30.84 -21.81
CA LEU A 18 21.13 -29.65 -22.08
C LEU A 18 19.63 -29.98 -22.14
N GLU A 19 19.26 -31.12 -22.72
CA GLU A 19 17.88 -31.57 -22.77
C GLU A 19 17.32 -31.86 -21.35
N LEU A 20 18.11 -32.53 -20.50
CA LEU A 20 17.77 -32.75 -19.10
C LEU A 20 17.61 -31.45 -18.31
N GLU A 21 18.47 -30.45 -18.56
CA GLU A 21 18.37 -29.14 -17.92
C GLU A 21 17.11 -28.37 -18.38
N LEU A 22 16.77 -28.44 -19.67
CA LEU A 22 15.52 -27.89 -20.20
C LEU A 22 14.29 -28.61 -19.62
N GLU A 23 14.37 -29.91 -19.36
CA GLU A 23 13.28 -30.67 -18.75
C GLU A 23 13.10 -30.32 -17.27
N VAL A 24 14.20 -30.14 -16.52
CA VAL A 24 14.16 -29.68 -15.11
C VAL A 24 13.61 -28.27 -15.01
N THR A 25 14.00 -27.35 -15.91
CA THR A 25 13.46 -25.98 -15.93
C THR A 25 11.98 -25.95 -16.31
N LYS A 26 11.55 -26.76 -17.29
CA LYS A 26 10.12 -26.91 -17.63
C LYS A 26 9.31 -27.54 -16.49
N ALA A 27 9.84 -28.58 -15.84
CA ALA A 27 9.18 -29.21 -14.69
C ALA A 27 9.02 -28.24 -13.52
N LYS A 28 10.03 -27.39 -13.28
CA LYS A 28 9.98 -26.32 -12.27
C LYS A 28 9.04 -25.17 -12.65
N GLY A 29 8.87 -24.90 -13.95
CA GLY A 29 7.90 -23.93 -14.48
C GLY A 29 6.46 -24.46 -14.52
N ASN A 30 6.26 -25.78 -14.64
CA ASN A 30 4.95 -26.42 -14.80
C ASN A 30 4.35 -26.95 -13.50
N SER A 31 5.11 -27.00 -12.40
CA SER A 31 4.61 -27.34 -11.05
C SER A 31 3.83 -26.18 -10.38
N GLY A 32 3.23 -25.30 -11.18
CA GLY A 32 2.59 -24.07 -10.71
C GLY A 32 1.33 -23.71 -11.49
N THR A 33 0.47 -24.67 -11.82
CA THR A 33 -0.89 -24.34 -12.27
C THR A 33 -1.91 -25.33 -11.75
N GLY A 34 -2.49 -25.01 -10.59
CA GLY A 34 -3.55 -25.75 -9.93
C GLY A 34 -4.01 -25.05 -8.65
N ALA A 35 -4.88 -24.05 -8.80
CA ALA A 35 -5.78 -23.44 -7.81
C ALA A 35 -5.15 -22.88 -6.51
N GLY A 36 -5.08 -21.55 -6.43
CA GLY A 36 -4.81 -20.81 -5.19
C GLY A 36 -3.93 -19.60 -5.43
N GLU A 37 -4.55 -18.48 -5.81
CA GLU A 37 -3.90 -17.18 -5.90
C GLU A 37 -3.30 -16.77 -4.54
N SER A 38 -1.99 -16.92 -4.41
CA SER A 38 -1.17 -16.07 -3.54
C SER A 38 0.26 -16.07 -4.08
N SER A 39 0.56 -15.09 -4.93
CA SER A 39 1.92 -14.78 -5.36
C SER A 39 2.72 -14.20 -4.19
N GLY A 40 3.07 -15.06 -3.24
CA GLY A 40 4.13 -14.83 -2.29
C GLY A 40 5.47 -15.13 -2.94
N THR A 41 5.86 -14.40 -3.98
CA THR A 41 7.29 -14.30 -4.30
C THR A 41 7.96 -13.74 -3.04
N PRO A 42 8.89 -14.47 -2.40
CA PRO A 42 9.62 -13.90 -1.27
C PRO A 42 10.22 -12.58 -1.77
N PRO A 43 10.00 -11.46 -1.07
CA PRO A 43 10.57 -10.19 -1.51
C PRO A 43 12.07 -10.43 -1.70
N SER A 44 12.61 -10.03 -2.84
CA SER A 44 14.06 -10.03 -3.02
C SER A 44 14.67 -9.34 -1.80
N GLN A 45 15.82 -9.82 -1.31
CA GLN A 45 16.50 -9.20 -0.16
C GLN A 45 16.66 -7.68 -0.36
N ASP A 46 16.77 -7.26 -1.61
CA ASP A 46 16.78 -5.88 -2.09
C ASP A 46 15.52 -5.09 -1.69
N ALA A 47 14.32 -5.65 -1.89
CA ALA A 47 13.05 -4.97 -1.55
C ALA A 47 12.91 -4.70 -0.03
N HIS A 48 13.41 -5.61 0.80
CA HIS A 48 13.43 -5.40 2.26
C HIS A 48 14.48 -4.37 2.69
N ALA A 49 15.61 -4.28 1.98
CA ALA A 49 16.63 -3.27 2.22
C ALA A 49 16.12 -1.87 1.83
N GLU A 50 15.45 -1.76 0.68
CA GLU A 50 14.83 -0.52 0.20
C GLU A 50 13.73 -0.03 1.15
N LEU A 51 12.83 -0.92 1.60
CA LEU A 51 11.81 -0.54 2.57
C LEU A 51 12.43 0.02 3.86
N ARG A 52 13.48 -0.62 4.39
CA ARG A 52 14.17 -0.12 5.60
C ARG A 52 14.82 1.23 5.36
N HIS A 53 15.40 1.44 4.18
CA HIS A 53 16.00 2.70 3.78
C HIS A 53 14.97 3.84 3.78
N PHE A 54 13.85 3.65 3.07
CA PHE A 54 12.78 4.66 3.01
C PHE A 54 12.10 4.86 4.36
N SER A 55 11.83 3.80 5.12
CA SER A 55 11.26 3.93 6.47
C SER A 55 12.16 4.74 7.40
N LYS A 56 13.49 4.64 7.25
CA LYS A 56 14.45 5.45 8.04
C LYS A 56 14.50 6.90 7.55
N LEU A 57 14.46 7.14 6.25
CA LEU A 57 14.44 8.50 5.68
C LEU A 57 13.15 9.25 6.04
N LEU A 58 12.02 8.55 6.03
CA LEU A 58 10.71 9.09 6.33
C LEU A 58 10.42 9.17 7.83
N ALA A 59 11.30 8.62 8.68
CA ALA A 59 11.16 8.67 10.12
C ALA A 59 11.19 10.13 10.61
N GLY A 60 10.01 10.66 10.92
CA GLY A 60 9.81 12.05 11.35
C GLY A 60 9.39 13.01 10.23
N ALA A 61 9.44 12.60 8.96
CA ALA A 61 8.90 13.38 7.85
C ALA A 61 7.40 13.14 7.66
N LEU A 62 6.91 11.95 7.99
CA LEU A 62 5.50 11.60 7.83
C LEU A 62 4.64 12.25 8.93
N PRO A 63 3.52 12.91 8.56
CA PRO A 63 2.61 13.50 9.53
C PRO A 63 1.92 12.42 10.36
N LYS A 64 1.73 12.70 11.65
CA LYS A 64 0.96 11.81 12.55
C LYS A 64 -0.48 11.68 12.07
N PHE A 65 -1.10 10.53 12.36
CA PHE A 65 -2.50 10.30 12.02
C PHE A 65 -3.39 11.38 12.65
N PRO A 66 -4.26 12.06 11.87
CA PRO A 66 -4.99 13.23 12.32
C PRO A 66 -6.34 12.85 12.93
N THR A 67 -7.12 13.87 13.28
CA THR A 67 -8.54 13.69 13.61
C THR A 67 -9.35 13.25 12.37
N GLU A 68 -10.43 12.49 12.54
CA GLU A 68 -11.25 11.91 11.45
C GLU A 68 -11.70 12.92 10.37
N ALA A 69 -11.91 14.20 10.75
CA ALA A 69 -12.30 15.26 9.83
C ALA A 69 -11.19 15.71 8.87
N GLU A 70 -9.94 15.49 9.25
CA GLU A 70 -8.74 15.98 8.55
C GLU A 70 -8.03 14.86 7.78
N VAL A 71 -8.55 13.62 7.86
CA VAL A 71 -7.95 12.46 7.20
C VAL A 71 -7.79 12.63 5.69
N PRO A 72 -8.73 13.22 4.93
CA PRO A 72 -8.52 13.45 3.51
C PRO A 72 -7.34 14.39 3.20
N VAL A 73 -7.17 15.48 3.97
CA VAL A 73 -6.02 16.40 3.81
C VAL A 73 -4.71 15.70 4.18
N TRP A 74 -4.76 14.90 5.24
CA TRP A 74 -3.59 14.12 5.68
C TRP A 74 -3.15 13.09 4.65
N PHE A 75 -4.09 12.43 3.97
CA PHE A 75 -3.78 11.52 2.87
C PHE A 75 -2.95 12.23 1.79
N GLU A 76 -3.40 13.39 1.33
CA GLU A 76 -2.66 14.20 0.36
C GLU A 76 -1.29 14.59 0.87
N SER A 77 -1.18 14.99 2.15
CA SER A 77 0.11 15.32 2.75
C SER A 77 1.07 14.12 2.79
N VAL A 78 0.57 12.92 3.06
CA VAL A 78 1.36 11.68 3.06
C VAL A 78 1.78 11.31 1.65
N GLU A 79 0.85 11.33 0.68
CA GLU A 79 1.11 11.05 -0.74
C GLU A 79 2.17 12.02 -1.29
N ASN A 80 2.02 13.32 -1.05
CA ASN A 80 3.00 14.34 -1.45
C ASN A 80 4.38 14.11 -0.82
N THR A 81 4.42 13.64 0.44
CA THR A 81 5.70 13.32 1.09
C THR A 81 6.34 12.09 0.45
N LEU A 82 5.58 11.03 0.17
CA LEU A 82 6.11 9.84 -0.48
C LEU A 82 6.62 10.14 -1.90
N GLU A 83 5.91 10.98 -2.64
CA GLU A 83 6.34 11.45 -3.96
C GLU A 83 7.59 12.33 -3.89
N ALA A 84 7.66 13.26 -2.94
CA ALA A 84 8.83 14.14 -2.76
C ALA A 84 10.12 13.36 -2.45
N TYR A 85 10.00 12.23 -1.74
CA TYR A 85 11.11 11.33 -1.44
C TYR A 85 11.31 10.24 -2.51
N VAL A 86 10.54 10.29 -3.61
CA VAL A 86 10.63 9.36 -4.75
C VAL A 86 10.51 7.90 -4.31
N VAL A 87 9.58 7.64 -3.40
CA VAL A 87 9.34 6.29 -2.88
C VAL A 87 8.61 5.45 -3.95
N PRO A 88 9.10 4.25 -4.29
CA PRO A 88 8.41 3.35 -5.22
C PRO A 88 6.99 3.02 -4.77
N ARG A 89 6.01 3.06 -5.68
CA ARG A 89 4.58 2.85 -5.43
C ARG A 89 4.28 1.50 -4.76
N GLU A 90 5.11 0.49 -5.02
CA GLU A 90 5.01 -0.87 -4.48
C GLU A 90 5.29 -0.91 -2.96
N LEU A 91 6.02 0.09 -2.44
CA LEU A 91 6.37 0.22 -1.03
C LEU A 91 5.39 1.10 -0.26
N TRP A 92 4.54 1.88 -0.95
CA TRP A 92 3.62 2.82 -0.29
C TRP A 92 2.69 2.11 0.68
N GLY A 93 2.10 0.98 0.29
CA GLY A 93 1.22 0.22 1.18
C GLY A 93 1.93 -0.23 2.46
N GLN A 94 3.19 -0.67 2.34
CA GLN A 94 3.98 -1.16 3.47
C GLN A 94 4.43 -0.04 4.42
N ILE A 95 4.65 1.16 3.90
CA ILE A 95 4.98 2.36 4.69
C ILE A 95 3.72 2.95 5.32
N PHE A 96 2.61 2.90 4.61
CA PHE A 96 1.33 3.48 5.01
C PHE A 96 0.60 2.63 6.05
N PHE A 97 0.64 1.30 5.94
CA PHE A 97 -0.07 0.38 6.82
C PHE A 97 0.23 0.60 8.32
N PRO A 98 1.50 0.75 8.76
CA PRO A 98 1.83 1.07 10.15
C PRO A 98 1.22 2.38 10.67
N LEU A 99 0.97 3.37 9.80
CA LEU A 99 0.40 4.66 10.20
C LEU A 99 -1.10 4.57 10.50
N ILE A 100 -1.79 3.64 9.85
CA ILE A 100 -3.24 3.50 9.95
C ILE A 100 -3.67 2.40 10.93
N VAL A 101 -2.84 1.37 11.12
CA VAL A 101 -3.17 0.23 11.99
C VAL A 101 -3.32 0.65 13.46
N GLU A 102 -2.65 1.71 13.89
CA GLU A 102 -2.83 2.28 15.24
C GLU A 102 -4.27 2.73 15.49
N ARG A 103 -4.93 3.26 14.46
CA ARG A 103 -6.31 3.75 14.55
C ARG A 103 -7.35 2.71 14.17
N VAL A 104 -7.03 1.87 13.18
CA VAL A 104 -7.95 0.88 12.61
C VAL A 104 -7.39 -0.51 12.85
N GLN A 105 -7.33 -0.90 14.12
CA GLN A 105 -6.68 -2.15 14.56
C GLN A 105 -7.26 -3.40 13.89
N PHE A 106 -8.53 -3.37 13.47
CA PHE A 106 -9.15 -4.49 12.75
C PHE A 106 -8.55 -4.72 11.35
N LEU A 107 -7.85 -3.74 10.77
CA LEU A 107 -7.13 -3.93 9.50
C LEU A 107 -6.04 -5.00 9.64
N SER A 108 -5.39 -5.10 10.80
CA SER A 108 -4.39 -6.16 11.05
C SER A 108 -4.97 -7.56 11.19
N THR A 109 -6.27 -7.70 11.49
CA THR A 109 -6.91 -9.00 11.73
C THR A 109 -7.71 -9.50 10.54
N ARG A 110 -8.12 -8.62 9.63
CA ARG A 110 -8.95 -8.96 8.46
C ARG A 110 -8.19 -9.20 7.16
N HIS A 111 -6.92 -8.83 7.09
CA HIS A 111 -6.18 -8.81 5.82
C HIS A 111 -4.98 -9.75 5.78
N THR A 112 -4.76 -10.31 4.60
CA THR A 112 -3.57 -11.11 4.31
C THR A 112 -2.36 -10.20 4.11
N PRO A 113 -1.12 -10.67 4.38
CA PRO A 113 0.10 -9.87 4.19
C PRO A 113 0.28 -9.29 2.78
N SER A 114 -0.37 -9.89 1.78
CA SER A 114 -0.40 -9.45 0.38
C SER A 114 -1.24 -8.18 0.19
N GLU A 115 -2.36 -8.06 0.92
CA GLU A 115 -3.28 -6.93 0.82
C GLU A 115 -2.70 -5.66 1.48
N HIS A 116 -1.82 -5.82 2.46
CA HIS A 116 -1.08 -4.70 3.09
C HIS A 116 -0.14 -3.98 2.11
N LYS A 117 0.19 -4.58 0.96
CA LYS A 117 1.07 -3.96 -0.05
C LYS A 117 0.30 -3.03 -1.00
N ALA A 118 -1.01 -3.20 -1.12
CA ALA A 118 -1.83 -2.44 -2.04
C ALA A 118 -2.31 -1.12 -1.42
N TYR A 119 -1.59 -0.02 -1.69
CA TYR A 119 -1.91 1.31 -1.16
C TYR A 119 -3.36 1.74 -1.45
N GLU A 120 -3.82 1.59 -2.69
CA GLU A 120 -5.18 2.00 -3.10
C GLU A 120 -6.28 1.25 -2.33
N THR A 121 -6.05 -0.03 -2.05
CA THR A 121 -6.97 -0.84 -1.25
C THR A 121 -7.02 -0.34 0.19
N LEU A 122 -5.87 -0.06 0.81
CA LEU A 122 -5.80 0.51 2.16
C LEU A 122 -6.46 1.89 2.24
N ARG A 123 -6.22 2.76 1.25
CA ARG A 123 -6.83 4.07 1.13
C ARG A 123 -8.35 3.97 1.07
N LYS A 124 -8.86 3.11 0.19
CA LYS A 124 -10.31 2.91 0.02
C LYS A 124 -10.96 2.42 1.30
N ILE A 125 -10.39 1.40 1.96
CA ILE A 125 -10.95 0.84 3.19
C ILE A 125 -10.94 1.87 4.31
N LEU A 126 -9.82 2.59 4.50
CA LEU A 126 -9.73 3.61 5.53
C LEU A 126 -10.76 4.73 5.28
N LEU A 127 -10.92 5.15 4.03
CA LEU A 127 -11.94 6.13 3.66
C LEU A 127 -13.35 5.58 3.82
N GLU A 128 -13.62 4.31 3.54
CA GLU A 128 -14.93 3.68 3.77
C GLU A 128 -15.26 3.61 5.26
N GLU A 129 -14.30 3.25 6.11
CA GLU A 129 -14.46 3.21 7.56
C GLU A 129 -14.72 4.61 8.13
N ILE A 130 -13.98 5.62 7.67
CA ILE A 130 -14.18 7.01 8.10
C ILE A 130 -15.48 7.57 7.51
N LYS A 131 -15.85 7.19 6.28
CA LYS A 131 -17.16 7.53 5.67
C LYS A 131 -18.33 6.85 6.39
N LEU A 132 -18.12 5.77 7.13
CA LEU A 132 -19.13 5.20 8.03
C LEU A 132 -19.45 6.16 9.20
N SER A 133 -18.63 7.19 9.42
CA SER A 133 -18.97 8.35 10.24
C SER A 133 -19.66 9.48 9.45
N ALA A 134 -20.26 9.26 8.28
CA ALA A 134 -21.20 10.23 7.68
C ALA A 134 -22.33 10.61 8.67
N GLY A 135 -22.74 9.64 9.50
CA GLY A 135 -23.61 9.87 10.65
C GLY A 135 -22.98 10.70 11.77
N GLU A 136 -21.67 10.66 11.95
CA GLU A 136 -20.90 11.51 12.86
C GLU A 136 -20.73 12.94 12.30
N TYR A 137 -20.54 13.09 10.99
CA TYR A 137 -20.58 14.40 10.32
C TYR A 137 -21.96 15.02 10.46
N LEU A 138 -23.02 14.25 10.22
CA LEU A 138 -24.39 14.67 10.48
C LEU A 138 -24.61 14.98 11.97
N ARG A 139 -24.09 14.16 12.89
CA ARG A 139 -24.14 14.41 14.34
C ARG A 139 -23.46 15.72 14.69
N ARG A 140 -22.26 15.99 14.18
CA ARG A 140 -21.51 17.23 14.42
C ARG A 140 -22.19 18.43 13.79
N PHE A 141 -22.77 18.28 12.62
CA PHE A 141 -23.60 19.29 11.99
C PHE A 141 -24.84 19.62 12.84
N LEU A 142 -25.57 18.62 13.31
CA LEU A 142 -26.79 18.76 14.12
C LEU A 142 -26.51 19.26 15.55
N THR A 143 -25.35 18.90 16.12
CA THR A 143 -24.95 19.29 17.49
C THR A 143 -24.19 20.61 17.54
N THR A 144 -23.69 21.12 16.42
CA THR A 144 -23.00 22.41 16.36
C THR A 144 -23.99 23.54 16.63
N ARG A 145 -23.84 24.18 17.80
CA ARG A 145 -24.56 25.42 18.15
C ARG A 145 -23.58 26.57 18.31
N LYS A 146 -24.07 27.78 17.99
CA LYS A 146 -23.37 29.02 18.28
C LYS A 146 -23.20 29.15 19.80
N ARG A 147 -21.98 29.41 20.26
CA ARG A 147 -21.71 29.61 21.69
C ARG A 147 -22.29 30.97 22.14
N PRO A 148 -22.66 31.14 23.43
CA PRO A 148 -23.29 32.38 23.92
C PRO A 148 -22.45 33.64 23.67
N ASN A 149 -21.12 33.53 23.75
CA ASN A 149 -20.17 34.63 23.60
C ASN A 149 -19.45 34.63 22.24
N GLU A 150 -19.97 33.91 21.25
CA GLU A 150 -19.36 33.82 19.92
C GLU A 150 -20.05 34.75 18.92
N GLY A 151 -19.27 35.45 18.09
CA GLY A 151 -19.79 36.20 16.95
C GLY A 151 -20.18 35.30 15.78
N TRP A 152 -21.10 35.75 14.93
CA TRP A 152 -21.60 34.96 13.79
C TRP A 152 -20.52 34.59 12.75
N ARG A 153 -19.48 35.43 12.58
CA ARG A 153 -18.35 35.16 11.68
C ARG A 153 -17.43 34.02 12.16
N PRO A 154 -16.96 34.03 13.43
CA PRO A 154 -16.28 32.88 14.02
C PRO A 154 -17.11 31.59 13.96
N PHE A 155 -18.42 31.69 14.23
CA PHE A 155 -19.33 30.55 14.16
C PHE A 155 -19.42 29.96 12.74
N ALA A 156 -19.63 30.80 11.72
CA ALA A 156 -19.72 30.38 10.34
C ALA A 156 -18.44 29.69 9.85
N THR A 157 -17.26 30.21 10.25
CA THR A 157 -15.96 29.62 9.91
C THR A 157 -15.80 28.22 10.51
N ARG A 158 -16.23 28.04 11.76
CA ARG A 158 -16.19 26.75 12.46
C ARG A 158 -17.23 25.76 11.93
N PHE A 159 -18.36 26.28 11.48
CA PHE A 159 -19.46 25.51 10.89
C PHE A 159 -19.12 25.04 9.47
N SER A 160 -18.51 25.88 8.63
CA SER A 160 -18.07 25.52 7.28
C SER A 160 -16.97 24.47 7.28
N ALA A 161 -16.11 24.46 8.29
CA ALA A 161 -15.10 23.40 8.47
C ALA A 161 -15.71 22.02 8.76
N THR A 162 -16.99 21.96 9.17
CA THR A 162 -17.71 20.70 9.45
C THR A 162 -18.45 20.18 8.21
N SER A 163 -18.63 21.01 7.19
CA SER A 163 -19.33 20.67 5.95
C SER A 163 -18.34 20.25 4.87
N VAL A 164 -18.60 19.10 4.24
CA VAL A 164 -17.83 18.53 3.11
C VAL A 164 -17.78 19.46 1.87
N SER A 165 -18.47 20.61 1.88
CA SER A 165 -18.60 21.53 0.75
C SER A 165 -17.34 22.33 0.39
N THR A 166 -16.24 22.20 1.13
CA THR A 166 -14.95 22.83 0.77
C THR A 166 -14.10 21.97 -0.18
N TRP A 167 -14.47 20.71 -0.41
CA TRP A 167 -13.70 19.76 -1.24
C TRP A 167 -13.99 19.83 -2.75
N THR A 168 -14.93 20.67 -3.18
CA THR A 168 -15.26 20.86 -4.62
C THR A 168 -14.74 22.19 -5.18
N ARG A 169 -13.80 22.84 -4.49
CA ARG A 169 -13.17 24.07 -4.97
C ARG A 169 -11.71 23.84 -5.31
N GLU A 170 -11.48 23.03 -6.32
CA GLU A 170 -10.42 23.23 -7.32
C GLU A 170 -10.73 22.28 -8.49
N GLY A 171 -11.09 22.89 -9.61
CA GLY A 171 -11.18 22.26 -10.93
C GLY A 171 -10.14 22.89 -11.84
#